data_AF-H2Y4Z5-F1
#
_entry.id   AF-H2Y4Z5-F1
#
_cell.length_a   1.000
_cell.length_b   1.000
_cell.length_c   1.000
_cell.angle_alpha   90.00
_cell.angle_beta   90.00
_cell.angle_gamma   90.00
#
_symmetry.space_group_name_H-M   'P 1'
#
loop_
_entity.id
_entity.type
_entity.pdbx_description
1 polymer ?
#
loop_
_entity_poly.entity_id
_entity_poly.type
_entity_poly.pdbx_seq_one_letter_code
_entity_poly.pdbx_strand_id
1 'polypeptide(L)'
;MCHVKNGPFETRPPVRESTLSSTCTLGVILAAQRLDLNTVDKIHYYSKLVDSNRHNGLSVEEHMHSQYKNMADLNGNELTCSPIENLVKAANAVRNFLISKSFCDCSLIISFQRIVKTNPAIDKYVKLRLENSQKLANCDVIQDESGNLYLVSLAVVDTDPK
;
A
#
# COMPACT_ATOMS: atom_id res chain seq x y z
N MET A 1 -21.41 53.91 1.97
CA MET A 1 -19.97 53.60 2.00
C MET A 1 -19.67 52.90 3.31
N CYS A 2 -19.40 51.59 3.27
CA CYS A 2 -18.95 50.82 4.43
C CYS A 2 -17.59 50.23 4.11
N HIS A 3 -16.57 50.61 4.88
CA HIS A 3 -15.22 50.06 4.77
C HIS A 3 -15.19 48.67 5.43
N VAL A 4 -14.96 47.63 4.65
CA VAL A 4 -14.57 46.32 5.17
C VAL A 4 -13.05 46.33 5.36
N LYS A 5 -12.60 46.29 6.61
CA LYS A 5 -11.20 46.04 6.95
C LYS A 5 -10.95 44.54 6.79
N ASN A 6 -10.20 44.16 5.75
CA ASN A 6 -9.61 42.83 5.68
C ASN A 6 -8.49 42.77 6.72
N GLY A 7 -8.75 42.11 7.85
CA GLY A 7 -7.69 41.68 8.76
C GLY A 7 -6.75 40.70 8.04
N PRO A 8 -5.50 40.53 8.51
CA PRO A 8 -4.59 39.58 7.91
C PRO A 8 -5.19 38.19 8.07
N PHE A 9 -5.40 37.50 6.94
CA PHE A 9 -5.62 36.07 6.95
C PHE A 9 -4.44 35.43 7.68
N GLU A 10 -4.69 34.86 8.85
CA GLU A 10 -3.77 33.91 9.47
C GLU A 10 -3.55 32.80 8.44
N THR A 11 -2.35 32.81 7.85
CA THR A 11 -1.90 31.71 7.03
C THR A 11 -1.90 30.48 7.93
N ARG A 12 -2.70 29.46 7.58
CA ARG A 12 -2.60 28.14 8.21
C ARG A 12 -1.11 27.79 8.30
N PRO A 13 -0.63 27.27 9.43
CA PRO A 13 0.77 26.85 9.53
C PRO A 13 1.08 25.91 8.36
N PRO A 14 2.27 26.02 7.74
CA PRO A 14 2.63 25.17 6.63
C PRO A 14 2.43 23.72 7.05
N VAL A 15 1.63 22.99 6.28
CA VAL A 15 1.51 21.54 6.42
C VAL A 15 2.93 21.02 6.27
N ARG A 16 3.57 20.64 7.38
CA ARG A 16 4.81 19.89 7.31
C ARG A 16 4.49 18.67 6.47
N GLU A 17 5.15 18.52 5.33
CA GLU A 17 5.10 17.28 4.57
C GLU A 17 5.68 16.17 5.46
N SER A 18 4.83 15.59 6.29
CA SER A 18 5.18 14.42 7.07
C SER A 18 5.18 13.24 6.11
N THR A 19 6.37 12.80 5.70
CA THR A 19 6.54 11.53 5.02
C THR A 19 6.04 10.42 5.95
N LEU A 20 5.06 9.64 5.50
CA LEU A 20 4.64 8.45 6.23
C LEU A 20 5.83 7.50 6.38
N SER A 21 6.12 7.10 7.62
CA SER A 21 7.17 6.11 7.88
C SER A 21 6.85 4.81 7.14
N SER A 22 7.80 4.26 6.40
CA SER A 22 7.66 2.96 5.74
C SER A 22 7.48 1.79 6.73
N THR A 23 7.69 2.03 8.02
CA THR A 23 7.54 1.03 9.09
C THR A 23 6.19 1.09 9.80
N CYS A 24 5.36 2.11 9.56
CA CYS A 24 4.01 2.15 10.13
C CYS A 24 3.00 1.38 9.26
N THR A 25 1.91 0.90 9.84
CA THR A 25 0.88 0.10 9.14
C THR A 25 0.39 0.78 7.86
N LEU A 26 0.11 2.08 7.90
CA LEU A 26 -0.29 2.86 6.71
C LEU A 26 0.82 2.95 5.67
N GLY A 27 2.09 3.08 6.09
CA GLY A 27 3.23 3.10 5.18
C GLY A 27 3.41 1.76 4.45
N VAL A 28 3.18 0.65 5.14
CA VAL A 28 3.20 -0.70 4.54
C VAL A 28 2.05 -0.88 3.55
N ILE A 29 0.83 -0.45 3.90
CA ILE A 29 -0.32 -0.50 2.98
C ILE A 29 -0.03 0.32 1.72
N LEU A 30 0.47 1.55 1.87
CA LEU A 30 0.84 2.41 0.73
C LEU A 30 1.94 1.81 -0.14
N ALA A 31 2.93 1.14 0.46
CA ALA A 31 3.96 0.44 -0.29
C ALA A 31 3.36 -0.73 -1.09
N ALA A 32 2.43 -1.49 -0.50
CA ALA A 32 1.74 -2.59 -1.18
C ALA A 32 0.86 -2.10 -2.33
N GLN A 33 0.12 -1.00 -2.15
CA GLN A 33 -0.66 -0.35 -3.21
C GLN A 33 0.21 0.09 -4.39
N ARG A 34 1.48 0.45 -4.13
CA ARG A 34 2.45 0.90 -5.15
C ARG A 34 3.30 -0.23 -5.76
N LEU A 35 3.00 -1.50 -5.47
CA LEU A 35 3.73 -2.63 -6.04
C LEU A 35 3.63 -2.73 -7.57
N ASP A 36 2.55 -2.23 -8.15
CA ASP A 36 2.42 -2.13 -9.60
C ASP A 36 2.62 -0.69 -10.09
N LEU A 37 3.48 -0.56 -11.09
CA LEU A 37 3.76 0.69 -11.80
C LEU A 37 3.30 0.62 -13.26
N ASN A 38 2.72 -0.51 -13.69
CA ASN A 38 2.23 -0.68 -15.04
C ASN A 38 0.84 -0.06 -15.20
N THR A 39 0.50 0.30 -16.44
CA THR A 39 -0.87 0.71 -16.76
C THR A 39 -1.81 -0.49 -16.76
N VAL A 40 -3.09 -0.25 -16.51
CA VAL A 40 -4.13 -1.29 -16.55
C VAL A 40 -4.14 -2.01 -17.90
N ASP A 41 -3.94 -1.29 -19.01
CA ASP A 41 -3.89 -1.89 -20.35
C ASP A 41 -2.72 -2.88 -20.51
N LYS A 42 -1.56 -2.54 -19.94
CA LYS A 42 -0.37 -3.42 -19.97
C LYS A 42 -0.57 -4.66 -19.11
N ILE A 43 -1.24 -4.52 -17.96
CA ILE A 43 -1.62 -5.66 -17.11
C ILE A 43 -2.65 -6.55 -17.82
N HIS A 44 -3.66 -5.98 -18.47
CA HIS A 44 -4.66 -6.74 -19.24
C HIS A 44 -4.02 -7.58 -20.34
N TYR A 45 -3.06 -7.00 -21.05
CA TYR A 45 -2.25 -7.73 -22.02
C TYR A 45 -1.47 -8.88 -21.36
N TYR A 46 -0.77 -8.63 -20.25
CA TYR A 46 -0.03 -9.68 -19.54
C TYR A 46 -0.94 -10.79 -19.01
N SER A 47 -2.14 -10.49 -18.54
CA SER A 47 -3.11 -11.52 -18.14
C SER A 47 -3.44 -12.44 -19.30
N LYS A 48 -3.78 -11.89 -20.48
CA LYS A 48 -4.05 -12.69 -21.69
C LYS A 48 -2.86 -13.56 -22.09
N LEU A 49 -1.64 -13.02 -21.99
CA LEU A 49 -0.41 -13.75 -22.29
C LEU A 49 -0.21 -14.95 -21.34
N VAL A 50 -0.43 -14.74 -20.05
CA VAL A 50 -0.32 -15.79 -19.01
C VAL A 50 -1.40 -16.84 -19.20
N ASP A 51 -2.65 -16.43 -19.42
CA ASP A 51 -3.79 -17.34 -19.60
C ASP A 51 -3.67 -18.19 -20.88
N SER A 52 -3.19 -17.61 -21.97
CA SER A 52 -2.98 -18.32 -23.24
C SER A 52 -1.92 -19.42 -23.12
N ASN A 53 -0.84 -19.17 -22.34
CA ASN A 53 0.18 -20.19 -22.08
C ASN A 53 -0.33 -21.30 -21.13
N ARG A 54 -1.23 -20.96 -20.20
CA ARG A 54 -1.83 -21.94 -19.28
C ARG A 54 -2.77 -22.92 -19.99
N HIS A 55 -3.54 -22.46 -20.96
CA HIS A 55 -4.57 -23.27 -21.61
C HIS A 55 -4.10 -24.06 -22.83
N ASN A 56 -3.11 -23.57 -23.56
CA ASN A 56 -2.83 -24.16 -24.86
C ASN A 56 -1.71 -25.20 -24.88
N GLY A 57 -0.86 -25.32 -23.85
CA GLY A 57 0.31 -26.21 -23.89
C GLY A 57 1.21 -26.01 -25.13
N LEU A 58 1.00 -24.90 -25.85
CA LEU A 58 1.73 -24.55 -27.05
C LEU A 58 3.16 -24.22 -26.65
N SER A 59 4.12 -24.59 -27.50
CA SER A 59 5.48 -24.11 -27.33
C SER A 59 5.40 -22.59 -27.23
N VAL A 60 6.00 -22.05 -26.17
CA VAL A 60 5.99 -20.61 -25.87
C VAL A 60 6.36 -19.81 -27.12
N GLU A 61 7.16 -20.38 -28.01
CA GLU A 61 7.68 -19.81 -29.26
C GLU A 61 6.60 -19.50 -30.33
N GLU A 62 5.58 -20.35 -30.54
CA GLU A 62 4.60 -20.16 -31.63
C GLU A 62 3.60 -19.03 -31.34
N HIS A 63 3.10 -18.94 -30.10
CA HIS A 63 2.15 -17.89 -29.73
C HIS A 63 2.83 -16.52 -29.59
N MET A 64 4.07 -16.55 -29.11
CA MET A 64 4.94 -15.39 -28.97
C MET A 64 5.29 -14.76 -30.31
N HIS A 65 5.63 -15.54 -31.35
CA HIS A 65 5.99 -14.99 -32.66
C HIS A 65 4.85 -14.17 -33.31
N SER A 66 3.59 -14.53 -33.06
CA SER A 66 2.43 -13.80 -33.58
C SER A 66 2.15 -12.50 -32.81
N GLN A 67 2.41 -12.44 -31.50
CA GLN A 67 2.14 -11.27 -30.66
C GLN A 67 3.34 -10.32 -30.49
N TYR A 68 4.58 -10.81 -30.63
CA TYR A 68 5.79 -9.97 -30.63
C TYR A 68 5.81 -9.00 -31.81
N LYS A 69 5.19 -9.35 -32.95
CA LYS A 69 5.02 -8.44 -34.09
C LYS A 69 4.18 -7.20 -33.76
N ASN A 70 3.30 -7.29 -32.75
CA ASN A 70 2.47 -6.17 -32.30
C ASN A 70 3.06 -5.43 -31.09
N MET A 71 4.26 -5.81 -30.60
CA MET A 71 4.88 -5.25 -29.40
C MET A 71 5.96 -4.20 -29.64
N ALA A 72 6.39 -4.00 -30.89
CA ALA A 72 7.26 -2.86 -31.22
C ALA A 72 6.58 -1.51 -30.92
N ASP A 73 5.25 -1.47 -30.79
CA ASP A 73 4.47 -0.23 -30.77
C ASP A 73 4.10 0.32 -29.38
N LEU A 74 4.19 -0.48 -28.30
CA LEU A 74 3.67 -0.05 -26.99
C LEU A 74 4.73 0.41 -25.97
N ASN A 75 6.02 0.12 -26.17
CA ASN A 75 7.05 0.54 -25.21
C ASN A 75 8.38 1.02 -25.83
N GLY A 76 8.55 1.02 -27.16
CA GLY A 76 9.78 1.48 -27.82
C GLY A 76 11.08 0.77 -27.40
N ASN A 77 11.00 -0.24 -26.54
CA ASN A 77 12.12 -1.03 -26.06
C ASN A 77 12.02 -2.42 -26.68
N GLU A 78 13.00 -2.75 -27.51
CA GLU A 78 13.19 -4.12 -28.02
C GLU A 78 13.27 -5.10 -26.86
N LEU A 79 12.47 -6.17 -26.94
CA LEU A 79 12.49 -7.27 -25.98
C LEU A 79 13.77 -8.07 -26.18
N THR A 80 14.83 -7.69 -25.47
CA THR A 80 16.14 -8.37 -25.48
C THR A 80 16.17 -9.66 -24.65
N CYS A 81 15.04 -10.07 -24.07
CA CYS A 81 14.93 -11.26 -23.21
C CYS A 81 14.24 -12.43 -23.91
N SER A 82 14.57 -13.64 -23.47
CA SER A 82 13.98 -14.88 -23.99
C SER A 82 12.46 -14.95 -23.74
N PRO A 83 11.70 -15.74 -24.53
CA PRO A 83 10.25 -15.88 -24.37
C PRO A 83 9.79 -16.31 -22.98
N ILE A 84 10.57 -17.18 -22.33
CA ILE A 84 10.31 -17.66 -20.95
C ILE A 84 10.47 -16.52 -19.94
N GLU A 85 11.54 -15.73 -20.06
CA GLU A 85 11.78 -14.58 -19.18
C GLU A 85 10.67 -13.52 -19.33
N ASN A 86 10.16 -13.32 -20.54
CA ASN A 86 9.05 -12.40 -20.78
C ASN A 86 7.73 -12.90 -20.18
N LEU A 87 7.47 -14.22 -20.21
CA LEU A 87 6.32 -14.81 -19.53
C LEU A 87 6.42 -14.68 -18.01
N VAL A 88 7.61 -14.92 -17.43
CA VAL A 88 7.84 -14.76 -15.99
C VAL A 88 7.66 -13.30 -15.57
N LYS A 89 8.16 -12.34 -16.36
CA LYS A 89 7.94 -10.91 -16.12
C LYS A 89 6.45 -10.55 -16.17
N ALA A 90 5.71 -11.05 -17.17
CA ALA A 90 4.28 -10.82 -17.29
C ALA A 90 3.50 -11.39 -16.09
N ALA A 91 3.79 -12.64 -15.68
CA ALA A 91 3.18 -13.27 -14.52
C ALA A 91 3.45 -12.50 -13.22
N ASN A 92 4.69 -12.03 -13.02
CA ASN A 92 5.04 -11.21 -11.87
C ASN A 92 4.33 -9.85 -11.87
N ALA A 93 4.20 -9.20 -13.04
CA ALA A 93 3.47 -7.95 -13.17
C ALA A 93 1.98 -8.12 -12.82
N VAL A 94 1.33 -9.18 -13.35
CA VAL A 94 -0.07 -9.51 -13.02
C VAL A 94 -0.21 -9.79 -11.52
N ARG A 95 0.69 -10.59 -10.94
CA ARG A 95 0.68 -10.87 -9.50
C ARG A 95 0.79 -9.60 -8.66
N ASN A 96 1.74 -8.72 -8.98
CA ASN A 96 1.93 -7.46 -8.25
C ASN A 96 0.72 -6.54 -8.36
N PHE A 97 0.07 -6.50 -9.53
CA PHE A 97 -1.18 -5.77 -9.71
C PHE A 97 -2.30 -6.32 -8.82
N LEU A 98 -2.49 -7.64 -8.76
CA LEU A 98 -3.53 -8.26 -7.92
C LEU A 98 -3.28 -8.01 -6.42
N ILE A 99 -2.01 -8.08 -5.98
CA ILE A 99 -1.64 -7.71 -4.60
C ILE A 99 -1.96 -6.23 -4.36
N SER A 100 -1.53 -5.34 -5.25
CA SER A 100 -1.84 -3.89 -5.15
C SER A 100 -3.34 -3.66 -5.04
N LYS A 101 -4.16 -4.31 -5.87
CA LYS A 101 -5.63 -4.21 -5.80
C LYS A 101 -6.21 -4.72 -4.49
N SER A 102 -5.68 -5.81 -3.95
CA SER A 102 -6.10 -6.32 -2.64
C SER A 102 -5.87 -5.29 -1.54
N PHE A 103 -4.76 -4.55 -1.57
CA PHE A 103 -4.46 -3.49 -0.60
C PHE A 103 -5.10 -2.12 -0.93
N CYS A 104 -5.56 -1.90 -2.16
CA CYS A 104 -6.42 -0.75 -2.48
C CYS A 104 -7.82 -0.91 -1.91
N ASP A 105 -8.32 -2.15 -1.85
CA ASP A 105 -9.66 -2.48 -1.37
C ASP A 105 -9.68 -2.87 0.13
N CYS A 106 -8.54 -2.90 0.81
CA CYS A 106 -8.45 -3.32 2.21
C CYS A 106 -9.03 -2.28 3.17
N SER A 107 -9.52 -2.74 4.32
CA SER A 107 -10.01 -1.88 5.39
C SER A 107 -9.01 -1.83 6.55
N LEU A 108 -8.84 -0.64 7.15
CA LEU A 108 -8.06 -0.46 8.38
C LEU A 108 -9.02 -0.33 9.57
N ILE A 109 -8.94 -1.25 10.52
CA ILE A 109 -9.68 -1.21 11.78
C ILE A 109 -8.76 -0.67 12.86
N ILE A 110 -9.25 0.35 13.57
CA ILE A 110 -8.59 0.95 14.74
C ILE A 110 -9.50 0.75 15.94
N SER A 111 -9.01 0.03 16.95
CA SER A 111 -9.72 -0.22 18.20
C SER A 111 -9.08 0.55 19.35
N PHE A 112 -9.92 1.13 20.21
CA PHE A 112 -9.48 1.86 21.40
C PHE A 112 -10.12 1.22 22.63
N GLN A 113 -9.28 0.81 23.58
CA GLN A 113 -9.72 0.30 24.87
C GLN A 113 -9.20 1.19 25.99
N ARG A 114 -10.11 1.82 26.73
CA ARG A 114 -9.74 2.65 27.88
C ARG A 114 -9.13 1.79 28.98
N ILE A 115 -8.01 2.24 29.53
CA ILE A 115 -7.34 1.60 30.66
C ILE A 115 -7.92 2.23 31.94
N VAL A 116 -8.81 1.49 32.62
CA VAL A 116 -9.58 2.01 33.78
C VAL A 116 -8.97 1.61 35.13
N LYS A 117 -8.18 0.52 35.15
CA LYS A 117 -7.50 0.05 36.37
C LYS A 117 -6.05 -0.27 36.05
N THR A 118 -5.17 0.43 36.72
CA THR A 118 -3.74 0.21 36.61
C THR A 118 -3.29 -0.77 37.70
N ASN A 119 -2.72 -1.88 37.25
CA ASN A 119 -1.87 -2.74 38.08
C ASN A 119 -0.43 -2.23 37.90
N PRO A 120 0.46 -2.31 38.91
CA PRO A 120 1.87 -1.93 38.78
C PRO A 120 2.58 -2.45 37.51
N ALA A 121 2.21 -3.64 37.01
CA ALA A 121 2.74 -4.19 35.77
C ALA A 121 2.29 -3.41 34.52
N ILE A 122 1.03 -2.95 34.49
CA ILE A 122 0.45 -2.13 33.42
C ILE A 122 1.07 -0.73 33.46
N ASP A 123 1.23 -0.14 34.65
CA ASP A 123 1.87 1.18 34.81
C ASP A 123 3.30 1.18 34.28
N LYS A 124 4.07 0.14 34.58
CA LYS A 124 5.43 -0.02 34.07
C LYS A 124 5.45 -0.13 32.54
N TYR A 125 4.51 -0.89 31.96
CA TYR A 125 4.38 -1.03 30.51
C TYR A 125 3.99 0.29 29.83
N VAL A 126 2.97 0.99 30.35
CA VAL A 126 2.50 2.28 29.84
C VAL A 126 3.63 3.31 29.88
N LYS A 127 4.32 3.43 31.03
CA LYS A 127 5.44 4.34 31.19
C LYS A 127 6.54 4.06 30.16
N LEU A 128 6.93 2.80 30.01
CA LEU A 128 7.93 2.39 29.03
C LEU A 128 7.48 2.71 27.59
N ARG A 129 6.20 2.53 27.25
CA ARG A 129 5.67 2.82 25.90
C ARG A 129 5.62 4.32 25.61
N LEU A 130 5.16 5.13 26.56
CA LEU A 130 5.14 6.59 26.41
C LEU A 130 6.57 7.17 26.27
N GLU A 131 7.54 6.61 27.01
CA GLU A 131 8.95 7.01 26.92
C GLU A 131 9.65 6.53 25.63
N ASN A 132 9.19 5.45 25.00
CA ASN A 132 9.81 4.84 23.81
C ASN A 132 8.96 4.94 22.53
N SER A 133 8.03 5.90 22.47
CA SER A 133 6.93 6.00 21.48
C SER A 133 7.33 6.27 20.01
N GLN A 134 8.53 5.87 19.60
CA GLN A 134 8.99 5.96 18.20
C GLN A 134 8.81 4.66 17.39
N LYS A 135 8.23 3.60 17.96
CA LYS A 135 7.99 2.34 17.24
C LYS A 135 6.54 1.91 17.38
N LEU A 136 5.74 2.30 16.39
CA LEU A 136 4.38 1.81 16.17
C LEU A 136 4.43 0.28 16.03
N ALA A 137 4.13 -0.41 17.13
CA ALA A 137 3.73 -1.80 17.08
C ALA A 137 2.22 -1.84 16.76
N ASN A 138 1.70 -2.97 16.28
CA ASN A 138 0.27 -3.15 16.01
C ASN A 138 -0.63 -2.90 17.23
N CYS A 139 -0.05 -2.85 18.43
CA CYS A 139 -0.69 -2.35 19.64
C CYS A 139 0.18 -1.26 20.30
N ASP A 140 -0.41 -0.13 20.66
CA ASP A 140 0.28 0.96 21.36
C ASP A 140 -0.58 1.59 22.45
N VAL A 141 0.01 2.39 23.32
CA VAL A 141 -0.71 3.17 24.32
C VAL A 141 -0.67 4.64 23.94
N ILE A 142 -1.84 5.27 23.84
CA ILE A 142 -1.95 6.71 23.66
C ILE A 142 -2.59 7.37 24.88
N GLN A 143 -2.28 8.64 25.07
CA GLN A 143 -2.89 9.48 26.08
C GLN A 143 -3.69 10.59 25.40
N ASP A 144 -4.93 10.81 25.83
CA ASP A 144 -5.72 11.96 25.37
C ASP A 144 -5.35 13.25 26.13
N GLU A 145 -5.90 14.38 25.70
CA GLU A 145 -5.64 15.69 26.31
C GLU A 145 -6.11 15.79 27.77
N SER A 146 -7.06 14.93 28.17
CA SER A 146 -7.57 14.84 29.54
C SER A 146 -6.74 13.91 30.43
N GLY A 147 -5.65 13.34 29.89
CA GLY A 147 -4.77 12.42 30.59
C GLY A 147 -5.26 10.97 30.65
N ASN A 148 -6.37 10.63 30.00
CA ASN A 148 -6.84 9.24 29.95
C ASN A 148 -5.98 8.40 29.02
N LEU A 149 -5.78 7.14 29.42
CA LEU A 149 -4.95 6.18 28.69
C LEU A 149 -5.80 5.19 27.91
N TYR A 150 -5.39 4.92 26.67
CA TYR A 150 -6.03 3.96 25.78
C TYR A 150 -5.00 2.99 25.22
N LEU A 151 -5.33 1.71 25.27
CA LEU A 151 -4.69 0.72 24.43
C LEU A 151 -5.31 0.83 23.03
N VAL A 152 -4.48 1.10 22.04
CA VAL A 152 -4.84 1.18 20.63
C VAL A 152 -4.37 -0.08 19.94
N SER A 153 -5.22 -0.68 19.14
CA SER A 153 -4.86 -1.81 18.28
C SER A 153 -5.26 -1.53 16.84
N LEU A 154 -4.38 -1.92 15.91
CA LEU A 154 -4.57 -1.77 14.47
C LEU A 154 -4.67 -3.13 13.81
N ALA A 155 -5.63 -3.29 12.90
CA ALA A 155 -5.76 -4.48 12.07
C ALA A 155 -6.08 -4.07 10.62
N VAL A 156 -5.48 -4.77 9.66
CA VAL A 156 -5.83 -4.66 8.24
C VAL A 156 -6.68 -5.87 7.91
N VAL A 157 -7.86 -5.63 7.34
CA VAL A 157 -8.82 -6.67 6.95
C VAL A 157 -9.20 -6.51 5.48
N ASP A 158 -9.98 -7.44 4.94
CA ASP A 158 -10.37 -7.48 3.52
C ASP A 158 -9.16 -7.59 2.56
N THR A 159 -8.13 -8.32 2.97
CA THR A 159 -6.89 -8.53 2.19
C THR A 159 -6.94 -9.82 1.35
N ASP A 160 -8.13 -10.29 1.00
CA ASP A 160 -8.29 -11.51 0.22
C ASP A 160 -7.66 -11.34 -1.18
N PRO A 161 -6.90 -12.33 -1.68
CA PRO A 161 -6.31 -12.27 -3.01
C PRO A 161 -7.38 -12.06 -4.09
N LYS A 162 -7.15 -11.09 -4.97
CA LYS A 162 -7.96 -10.82 -6.17
C LYS A 162 -7.61 -11.76 -7.32
#